data_AF-A0A7C6UR33-F1
#
_entry.id   AF-A0A7C6UR33-F1
#
_cell.length_a   1.000
_cell.length_b   1.000
_cell.length_c   1.000
_cell.angle_alpha   90.00
_cell.angle_beta   90.00
_cell.angle_gamma   90.00
#
_symmetry.space_group_name_H-M   'P 1'
#
loop_
_entity.id
_entity.type
_entity.pdbx_description
1 polymer ?
#
loop_
_entity_poly.entity_id
_entity_poly.type
_entity_poly.pdbx_seq_one_letter_code
_entity_poly.pdbx_strand_id
1 'polypeptide(L)' 'MTVNILLDTNVLVYAYDRAAAAKWEQAVEILDRAVRERQTAISSQVLGEFVLVVSRKIQKPLKGE' A
#
# COMPACT_ATOMS: atom_id res chain seq x y z
N MET A 1 -11.04 17.25 -10.27
CA MET A 1 -10.70 16.30 -9.20
C MET A 1 -9.46 16.83 -8.51
N THR A 2 -9.49 17.02 -7.20
CA THR A 2 -8.34 17.55 -6.44
C THR A 2 -7.74 16.42 -5.63
N VAL A 3 -6.42 16.25 -5.71
CA VAL A 3 -5.67 15.29 -4.91
C VAL A 3 -5.11 16.04 -3.70
N ASN A 4 -5.43 15.57 -2.50
CA ASN A 4 -4.99 16.20 -1.26
C ASN A 4 -4.00 15.33 -0.46
N ILE A 5 -3.94 14.03 -0.80
CA ILE A 5 -3.10 13.04 -0.11
C ILE A 5 -2.42 12.17 -1.19
N LEU A 6 -1.11 11.99 -1.05
CA LEU A 6 -0.35 10.99 -1.80
C LEU A 6 -0.10 9.80 -0.88
N LEU A 7 -0.48 8.60 -1.31
CA LEU A 7 -0.21 7.39 -0.55
C LEU A 7 1.26 6.97 -0.69
N ASP A 8 1.85 6.57 0.43
CA ASP A 8 3.21 6.05 0.50
C ASP A 8 3.24 4.53 0.26
N THR A 9 4.40 4.03 -0.19
CA THR A 9 4.63 2.61 -0.43
C THR A 9 4.40 1.77 0.83
N ASN A 10 4.77 2.24 2.02
CA ASN A 10 4.62 1.47 3.25
C ASN A 10 3.16 1.13 3.57
N VAL A 11 2.23 2.04 3.29
CA VAL A 11 0.79 1.79 3.48
C VAL A 11 0.35 0.64 2.58
N LEU A 12 0.78 0.63 1.32
CA LEU A 12 0.45 -0.45 0.38
C LEU A 12 1.10 -1.77 0.81
N VAL A 13 2.37 -1.74 1.22
CA VAL A 13 3.13 -2.92 1.66
C VAL A 13 2.51 -3.54 2.90
N TYR A 14 2.20 -2.74 3.92
CA TYR A 14 1.62 -3.26 5.16
C TYR A 14 0.17 -3.67 5.01
N ALA A 15 -0.59 -3.09 4.08
CA ALA A 15 -1.92 -3.61 3.75
C ALA A 15 -1.86 -5.00 3.09
N TYR A 16 -0.78 -5.28 2.36
CA TYR A 16 -0.54 -6.59 1.75
C TYR A 16 0.06 -7.60 2.74
N ASP A 17 1.07 -7.21 3.51
CA ASP A 17 1.79 -8.09 4.44
C ASP A 17 1.07 -8.24 5.79
N ARG A 18 0.27 -9.29 5.90
CA ARG A 18 -0.48 -9.64 7.13
C ARG A 18 0.41 -10.11 8.29
N ALA A 19 1.70 -10.32 8.08
CA ALA A 19 2.61 -10.75 9.15
C ALA A 19 2.81 -9.65 10.21
N ALA A 20 2.64 -8.38 9.85
CA ALA A 20 2.80 -7.24 10.74
C ALA A 20 1.44 -6.74 11.26
N ALA A 21 0.74 -7.54 12.07
CA ALA A 21 -0.66 -7.34 12.49
C ALA A 21 -1.06 -5.88 12.83
N ALA A 22 -0.33 -5.22 13.74
CA ALA A 22 -0.65 -3.84 14.13
C ALA A 22 -0.52 -2.83 12.97
N LYS A 23 0.52 -2.97 12.13
CA LYS A 23 0.72 -2.10 10.96
C LYS A 23 -0.24 -2.45 9.83
N TRP A 24 -0.63 -3.71 9.72
CA TRP A 24 -1.63 -4.17 8.76
C TRP A 24 -2.99 -3.54 9.06
N GLU A 25 -3.46 -3.58 10.32
CA GLU A 25 -4.74 -2.95 10.71
C GLU A 25 -4.75 -1.45 10.37
N GLN A 26 -3.69 -0.73 10.75
CA GLN A 26 -3.55 0.70 10.45
C GLN A 26 -3.53 0.99 8.93
N ALA A 27 -2.80 0.18 8.17
CA ALA A 27 -2.70 0.34 6.72
C ALA A 27 -4.04 0.10 6.02
N VAL A 28 -4.80 -0.90 6.47
CA VAL A 28 -6.15 -1.18 5.97
C VAL A 28 -7.10 -0.02 6.28
N GLU A 29 -7.06 0.53 7.50
CA GLU A 29 -7.90 1.68 7.87
C GLU A 29 -7.59 2.91 7.02
N ILE A 30 -6.30 3.21 6.79
CA ILE A 30 -5.87 4.32 5.93
C ILE A 30 -6.38 4.12 4.49
N LEU A 31 -6.27 2.92 3.93
CA LEU A 31 -6.76 2.63 2.58
C LEU A 31 -8.28 2.72 2.47
N ASP A 32 -8.99 2.24 3.47
CA ASP A 32 -10.46 2.29 3.50
C ASP A 32 -10.96 3.74 3.55
N ARG A 33 -10.29 4.60 4.33
CA ARG A 33 -10.51 6.05 4.32
C ARG A 33 -10.16 6.70 2.98
N ALA A 34 -9.02 6.34 2.39
CA ALA A 34 -8.56 6.85 1.09
C ALA A 34 -9.59 6.61 -0.03
N VAL A 35 -10.11 5.38 -0.10
CA VAL A 35 -11.13 4.99 -1.09
C VAL A 35 -12.43 5.77 -0.89
N ARG A 36 -12.86 5.98 0.36
CA ARG A 36 -14.08 6.74 0.66
C ARG A 36 -13.98 8.22 0.31
N GLU A 37 -12.85 8.86 0.63
CA GLU A 37 -12.66 10.30 0.44
C GLU A 37 -12.44 10.68 -1.03
N ARG A 38 -11.99 9.74 -1.89
CA ARG A 38 -11.72 9.97 -3.33
C ARG A 38 -10.80 11.17 -3.63
N GLN A 39 -9.94 11.53 -2.68
CA GLN A 39 -8.96 12.63 -2.77
C GLN A 39 -7.52 12.15 -2.65
N THR A 40 -7.30 10.84 -2.75
CA THR A 40 -5.98 10.20 -2.68
C THR A 40 -5.47 9.84 -4.06
N ALA A 41 -4.18 10.06 -4.29
CA ALA A 41 -3.48 9.54 -5.46
C ALA A 41 -2.39 8.55 -5.06
N ILE A 42 -2.00 7.73 -6.03
CA ILE A 42 -0.81 6.89 -5.99
C ILE A 42 0.03 7.28 -7.20
N SER A 43 1.32 7.56 -6.99
CA SER A 43 2.23 7.84 -8.11
C SER A 43 2.74 6.54 -8.74
N SER A 44 3.21 6.61 -9.98
CA SER A 44 3.87 5.48 -10.64
C SER A 44 5.13 5.03 -9.90
N GLN A 45 5.85 5.95 -9.25
CA GLN A 45 7.01 5.63 -8.41
C GLN A 45 6.60 4.75 -7.22
N VAL A 46 5.55 5.13 -6.49
CA VAL A 46 5.04 4.36 -5.34
C VAL A 46 4.60 2.96 -5.78
N LEU A 47 3.94 2.85 -6.93
CA LEU A 47 3.58 1.54 -7.49
C LEU A 47 4.81 0.68 -7.83
N GLY A 48 5.84 1.28 -8.44
CA GLY A 48 7.08 0.58 -8.79
C GLY A 48 7.81 0.05 -7.54
N GLU A 49 7.89 0.88 -6.50
CA GLU A 49 8.48 0.47 -5.23
C GLU A 49 7.65 -0.63 -4.55
N PHE A 50 6.32 -0.49 -4.53
CA PHE A 50 5.42 -1.50 -3.98
C PHE A 50 5.65 -2.86 -4.61
N VAL A 51 5.64 -2.97 -5.95
CA VAL A 51 5.86 -4.22 -6.67
C VAL A 51 7.23 -4.83 -6.31
N LEU A 52 8.28 -4.00 -6.24
CA LEU A 52 9.61 -4.49 -5.87
C LEU A 52 9.63 -5.06 -4.44
N VAL A 53 8.97 -4.39 -3.49
CA VAL A 53 8.92 -4.81 -2.08
C VAL A 53 8.12 -6.09 -1.93
N VAL A 54 6.90 -6.15 -2.46
CA VAL A 54 6.04 -7.34 -2.28
C VAL A 54 6.53 -8.56 -3.04
N SER A 55 7.28 -8.39 -4.12
CA SER A 55 7.83 -9.52 -4.89
C SER A 55 9.18 -10.02 -4.38
N ARG A 56 9.86 -9.29 -3.48
CA ARG A 56 11.24 -9.65 -3.09
C ARG A 56 11.56 -9.55 -1.60
N LYS A 57 10.90 -8.65 -0.85
CA LYS A 57 11.34 -8.22 0.49
C LYS A 57 10.43 -8.65 1.63
N ILE A 58 9.20 -9.07 1.35
CA ILE A 58 8.23 -9.50 2.37
C ILE A 58 8.35 -11.02 2.66
N GLN A 59 7.82 -11.46 3.81
CA GLN A 59 7.91 -12.86 4.26
C GLN A 59 7.31 -13.86 3.27
N LYS A 60 6.25 -13.47 2.56
CA LYS A 60 5.62 -14.28 1.51
C LYS A 60 5.62 -13.48 0.21
N PRO A 61 6.70 -13.57 -0.59
CA PRO A 61 6.80 -12.83 -1.83
C PRO A 61 5.65 -13.16 -2.79
N LEU A 62 5.12 -12.14 -3.47
CA LEU A 62 4.25 -12.33 -4.62
C LEU A 62 5.04 -13.08 -5.70
N LYS A 63 4.56 -14.24 -6.12
CA LYS A 63 5.12 -14.97 -7.26
C LYS A 63 4.39 -14.50 -8.51
N GLY A 64 5.15 -14.04 -9.51
CA GLY A 64 4.59 -13.83 -10.84
C GLY A 64 4.22 -15.16 -11.46
N GLU A 65 3.11 -15.18 -12.20
CA GLU A 65 2.84 -16.21 -13.21
C GLU A 65 3.66 -15.93 -14.47
#